data_AF-A0A8T5ZF73-F1
#
_entry.id   AF-A0A8T5ZF73-F1
#
_cell.length_a   1.000
_cell.length_b   1.000
_cell.length_c   1.000
_cell.angle_alpha   90.00
_cell.angle_beta   90.00
_cell.angle_gamma   90.00
#
_symmetry.space_group_name_H-M   'P 1'
#
loop_
_entity.id
_entity.type
_entity.pdbx_description
1 polymer ?
#
loop_
_entity_poly.entity_id
_entity_poly.type
_entity_poly.pdbx_seq_one_letter_code
_entity_poly.pdbx_strand_id
1 'polypeptide(L)' 'ALPDSQKMVMRYGGHACNVTDPETFNALLLNGLASLLHHREAAL' A
#
# COMPACT_ATOMS: atom_id res chain seq x y z
N ALA A 1 5.98 -16.37 0.25
CA ALA A 1 4.97 -15.28 0.15
C ALA A 1 4.12 -15.31 1.42
N LEU A 2 3.64 -14.16 1.90
CA LEU A 2 2.72 -14.11 3.04
C LEU A 2 1.28 -14.39 2.55
N PRO A 3 0.47 -15.15 3.30
CA PRO A 3 -0.96 -15.29 3.02
C PRO A 3 -1.66 -13.92 3.01
N ASP A 4 -2.64 -13.75 2.12
CA ASP A 4 -3.47 -12.53 1.96
C ASP A 4 -2.67 -11.21 1.84
N SER A 5 -1.45 -11.28 1.27
CA SER A 5 -0.61 -10.10 1.07
C SER A 5 -0.80 -9.48 -0.31
N GLN A 6 -0.81 -8.14 -0.35
CA GLN A 6 -0.85 -7.35 -1.57
C GLN A 6 0.51 -6.64 -1.76
N LYS A 7 1.03 -6.61 -3.00
CA LYS A 7 2.30 -5.96 -3.32
C LYS A 7 2.11 -4.96 -4.46
N MET A 8 2.49 -3.72 -4.19
CA MET A 8 2.58 -2.65 -5.19
C MET A 8 4.02 -2.14 -5.27
N VAL A 9 4.48 -1.81 -6.48
CA VAL A 9 5.83 -1.30 -6.72
C VAL A 9 5.71 0.06 -7.39
N MET A 10 6.30 1.08 -6.77
CA MET A 10 6.43 2.40 -7.38
C MET A 10 7.53 2.37 -8.45
N ARG A 11 7.29 3.00 -9.60
CA ARG A 11 8.26 3.04 -10.72
C ARG A 11 9.52 3.83 -10.38
N TYR A 12 9.38 4.89 -9.56
CA TYR A 12 10.46 5.79 -9.12
C TYR A 12 10.29 6.15 -7.63
N GLY A 13 11.16 7.02 -7.10
CA GLY A 13 11.13 7.50 -5.71
C GLY A 13 12.27 6.94 -4.84
N GLY A 14 12.89 5.84 -5.26
CA GLY A 14 14.04 5.25 -4.56
C GLY A 14 13.69 4.73 -3.16
N HIS A 15 14.68 4.69 -2.26
CA HIS A 15 14.48 4.11 -0.94
C HIS A 15 13.48 4.90 -0.08
N ALA A 16 13.55 6.23 -0.13
CA ALA A 16 12.64 7.13 0.57
C ALA A 16 11.47 7.58 -0.34
N CYS A 17 10.84 6.64 -1.06
CA CYS A 17 9.78 6.94 -2.02
C CYS A 17 8.58 7.68 -1.41
N ASN A 18 8.34 7.50 -0.11
CA ASN A 18 7.33 8.22 0.66
C ASN A 18 7.65 9.72 0.86
N VAL A 19 8.89 10.14 0.67
CA VAL A 19 9.33 11.53 0.78
C VAL A 19 9.56 12.15 -0.60
N THR A 20 10.12 11.39 -1.53
CA THR A 20 10.49 11.88 -2.87
C THR A 20 9.33 11.90 -3.86
N ASP A 21 8.33 11.03 -3.68
CA ASP A 21 7.06 11.03 -4.42
C ASP A 21 5.88 10.74 -3.48
N PRO A 22 5.57 11.69 -2.58
CA PRO A 22 4.56 11.50 -1.55
C PRO A 22 3.15 11.40 -2.14
N GLU A 23 2.88 11.99 -3.31
CA GLU A 23 1.57 11.90 -3.96
C GLU A 23 1.26 10.45 -4.34
N THR A 24 2.15 9.80 -5.09
CA THR A 24 1.99 8.39 -5.46
C THR A 24 1.99 7.49 -4.23
N PHE A 25 2.91 7.71 -3.29
CA PHE A 25 3.01 6.89 -2.09
C PHE A 25 1.75 7.00 -1.21
N ASN A 26 1.27 8.21 -0.94
CA ASN A 26 0.10 8.42 -0.08
C ASN A 26 -1.17 7.85 -0.71
N ALA A 27 -1.33 7.94 -2.04
CA ALA A 27 -2.42 7.28 -2.74
C ALA A 27 -2.37 5.75 -2.56
N LEU A 28 -1.19 5.13 -2.67
CA LEU A 28 -1.04 3.69 -2.43
C LEU A 28 -1.30 3.32 -0.97
N LEU A 29 -0.83 4.12 -0.02
CA LEU A 29 -1.01 3.88 1.41
C LEU A 29 -2.49 3.95 1.81
N LEU A 30 -3.19 5.02 1.44
CA LEU A 30 -4.58 5.24 1.83
C LEU A 30 -5.50 4.18 1.21
N ASN A 31 -5.32 3.88 -0.08
CA ASN A 31 -6.07 2.82 -0.75
C ASN A 31 -5.74 1.44 -0.18
N GLY A 32 -4.46 1.18 0.12
CA GLY A 32 -4.00 -0.07 0.72
C GLY A 32 -4.60 -0.30 2.11
N LEU A 33 -4.62 0.73 2.97
CA LEU A 33 -5.24 0.65 4.30
C LEU A 33 -6.74 0.37 4.21
N ALA A 34 -7.47 1.08 3.34
CA ALA A 34 -8.89 0.84 3.13
C ALA A 34 -9.14 -0.60 2.67
N SER A 35 -8.38 -1.11 1.69
CA SER A 35 -8.47 -2.49 1.21
C SER A 35 -8.22 -3.50 2.33
N LEU A 36 -7.11 -3.38 3.05
CA LEU A 36 -6.71 -4.33 4.09
C LEU A 36 -7.69 -4.37 5.28
N LEU A 37 -8.27 -3.23 5.65
CA LEU A 37 -9.28 -3.18 6.71
C LEU A 37 -10.57 -3.86 6.28
N HIS A 38 -11.06 -3.63 5.06
CA HIS A 38 -12.23 -4.35 4.53
C HIS A 38 -11.99 -5.86 4.44
N HIS A 39 -10.81 -6.28 3.98
CA HIS A 39 -10.46 -7.71 3.94
C HIS A 39 -10.44 -8.33 5.33
N ARG A 40 -9.89 -7.62 6.33
CA ARG A 40 -9.93 -8.05 7.72
C ARG A 40 -11.35 -8.19 8.24
N GLU A 41 -12.22 -7.21 7.98
CA GLU A 41 -13.63 -7.25 8.39
C GLU A 41 -14.38 -8.44 7.76
N ALA A 42 -14.11 -8.75 6.50
CA ALA A 42 -14.70 -9.91 5.82
C ALA A 42 -14.15 -11.26 6.32
N ALA A 43 -13.00 -11.26 7.00
CA ALA A 43 -12.39 -12.46 7.56
C ALA A 43 -12.79 -12.73 9.03
N LEU A 44 -13.53 -11.80 9.66
CA LEU A 44 -14.14 -11.96 10.99
C LEU A 44 -15.47 -12.73 10.90
#